data_AF-A0A8D8FK25-F1
#
_entry.id   AF-A0A8D8FK25-F1
#
_cell.length_a   1.000
_cell.length_b   1.000
_cell.length_c   1.000
_cell.angle_alpha   90.00
_cell.angle_beta   90.00
_cell.angle_gamma   90.00
#
_symmetry.space_group_name_H-M   'P 1'
#
loop_
_entity.id
_entity.type
_entity.pdbx_description
1 polymer ?
#
loop_
_entity_poly.entity_id
_entity_poly.type
_entity_poly.pdbx_seq_one_letter_code
_entity_poly.pdbx_strand_id
1 'polypeptide(L)'
;FDETTMKSSDFKKFGKIAHYQGQDFVLYARMPRLNHLPFTFNLNVVSDKAQKAVVMLFVGPKYDQYGNLYGINANRENFFELDHFLVDLIPGKNVITRNSQDFSWFVKDRTTYFELYKQVMLAYNGETKFPLDMSE
;
A
#
# COMPACT_ATOMS: atom_id res chain seq x y z
N PHE A 1 16.67 7.03 13.57
CA PHE A 1 15.83 8.09 14.15
C PHE A 1 16.68 8.84 15.13
N ASP A 2 17.14 10.04 14.76
CA ASP A 2 17.97 10.89 15.61
C ASP A 2 17.05 11.78 16.47
N GLU A 3 16.98 11.46 17.76
CA GLU A 3 16.12 12.14 18.74
C GLU A 3 16.55 13.61 18.98
N THR A 4 17.72 14.02 18.51
CA THR A 4 18.27 15.36 18.79
C THR A 4 17.73 16.47 17.88
N THR A 5 17.07 16.13 16.77
CA THR A 5 16.67 17.11 15.74
C THR A 5 15.18 17.46 15.73
N MET A 6 14.33 16.74 16.48
CA MET A 6 12.90 17.06 16.59
C MET A 6 12.63 17.90 17.85
N LYS A 7 12.58 19.23 17.70
CA LYS A 7 12.15 20.12 18.78
C LYS A 7 10.67 19.83 19.13
N SER A 8 10.41 19.40 20.37
CA SER A 8 9.06 19.02 20.84
C SER A 8 8.04 20.17 20.82
N SER A 9 8.47 21.41 20.52
CA SER A 9 7.63 22.61 20.45
C SER A 9 6.55 22.54 19.37
N ASP A 10 6.87 21.98 18.20
CA ASP A 10 5.99 22.04 17.04
C ASP A 10 4.82 21.06 17.15
N PHE A 11 4.97 20.01 17.97
CA PHE A 11 3.96 19.00 18.21
C PHE A 11 2.86 19.46 19.17
N LYS A 12 3.17 20.33 20.13
CA LYS A 12 2.20 20.83 21.12
C LYS A 12 1.16 21.78 20.53
N LYS A 13 1.46 22.39 19.38
CA LYS A 13 0.59 23.37 18.71
C LYS A 13 -0.50 22.70 17.85
N PHE A 14 -0.35 21.43 17.50
CA PHE A 14 -1.19 20.75 16.52
C PHE A 14 -1.65 19.37 17.05
N GLY A 15 -2.90 19.29 17.52
CA GLY A 15 -3.61 18.03 17.82
C GLY A 15 -4.00 17.84 19.29
N LYS A 16 -5.12 17.13 19.51
CA LYS A 16 -5.77 16.90 20.82
C LYS A 16 -4.75 16.64 21.93
N ILE A 17 -4.61 17.64 22.78
CA ILE A 17 -3.57 17.70 23.79
C ILE A 17 -4.06 16.90 24.98
N ALA A 18 -3.34 15.84 25.34
CA ALA A 18 -3.48 15.28 26.66
C ALA A 18 -2.83 16.26 27.64
N HIS A 19 -3.58 16.71 28.64
CA HIS A 19 -3.07 17.61 29.65
C HIS A 19 -2.75 16.80 30.90
N TYR A 20 -1.51 16.90 31.38
CA TYR A 20 -1.10 16.32 32.65
C TYR A 20 -0.33 17.37 33.45
N GLN A 21 -0.83 17.70 34.64
CA GLN A 21 -0.22 18.69 35.55
C GLN A 21 0.05 20.06 34.88
N GLY A 22 -0.85 20.52 34.00
CA GLY A 22 -0.71 21.81 33.32
C GLY A 22 0.34 21.83 32.20
N GLN A 23 0.90 20.67 31.84
CA GLN A 23 1.80 20.52 30.70
C GLN A 23 1.17 19.65 29.61
N ASP A 24 1.37 20.12 28.38
CA ASP A 24 0.94 19.45 27.17
C ASP A 24 1.96 18.38 26.78
N PHE A 25 1.47 17.16 26.50
CA PHE A 25 2.29 16.04 26.05
C PHE A 25 1.58 15.22 24.97
N VAL A 26 2.38 14.49 24.18
CA VAL A 26 1.90 13.61 23.10
C VAL A 26 2.19 12.17 23.46
N LEU A 27 1.20 11.30 23.24
CA LEU A 27 1.31 9.86 23.44
C LEU A 27 1.31 9.13 22.10
N TYR A 28 2.29 8.25 21.91
CA TYR A 28 2.35 7.36 20.75
C TYR A 28 2.31 5.91 21.21
N ALA A 29 1.53 5.09 20.51
CA ALA A 29 1.58 3.64 20.64
C ALA A 29 2.38 3.05 19.48
N ARG A 30 3.26 2.09 19.77
CA ARG A 30 4.04 1.35 18.77
C ARG A 30 3.66 -0.11 18.80
N MET A 31 3.35 -0.67 17.63
CA MET A 31 3.07 -2.10 17.47
C MET A 31 3.86 -2.66 16.27
N PRO A 32 4.43 -3.86 16.39
CA PRO A 32 4.94 -4.57 15.21
C PRO A 32 3.77 -4.92 14.29
N ARG A 33 3.92 -4.68 12.99
CA ARG A 33 2.92 -5.00 11.95
C ARG A 33 3.55 -5.88 10.89
N LEU A 34 2.74 -6.78 10.33
CA LEU A 34 3.16 -7.59 9.18
C LEU A 34 3.46 -6.69 7.98
N ASN A 35 4.54 -6.99 7.28
CA ASN A 35 4.92 -6.32 6.04
C ASN A 35 5.68 -7.29 5.13
N HIS A 36 5.84 -6.96 3.86
CA HIS A 36 6.62 -7.73 2.90
C HIS A 36 7.56 -6.81 2.11
N LEU A 37 8.61 -7.40 1.52
CA LEU A 37 9.44 -6.69 0.55
C LEU A 37 8.68 -6.51 -0.76
N PRO A 38 8.87 -5.40 -1.49
CA PRO A 38 8.35 -5.26 -2.84
C PRO A 38 8.87 -6.37 -3.76
N PHE A 39 7.99 -6.90 -4.61
CA PHE A 39 8.37 -7.88 -5.62
C PHE A 39 7.82 -7.48 -6.99
N THR A 40 8.45 -8.00 -8.03
CA THR A 40 8.04 -7.80 -9.42
C THR A 40 7.85 -9.16 -10.08
N PHE A 41 6.77 -9.33 -10.83
CA PHE A 41 6.56 -10.52 -11.65
C PHE A 41 6.60 -10.16 -13.13
N ASN A 42 7.01 -11.15 -13.95
CA ASN A 42 7.06 -11.04 -15.40
C ASN A 42 6.17 -12.11 -16.02
N LEU A 43 5.17 -11.70 -16.80
CA LEU A 43 4.31 -12.60 -17.58
C LEU A 43 4.74 -12.56 -19.04
N ASN A 44 5.07 -13.72 -19.59
CA ASN A 44 5.30 -13.88 -21.02
C ASN A 44 4.01 -14.38 -21.66
N VAL A 45 3.37 -13.54 -22.48
CA VAL A 45 2.10 -13.84 -23.13
C VAL A 45 2.28 -13.77 -24.64
N VAL A 46 1.79 -14.77 -25.37
CA VAL A 46 1.74 -14.74 -26.83
C VAL A 46 0.30 -14.45 -27.24
N SER A 47 0.10 -13.45 -28.10
CA SER A 47 -1.21 -13.13 -28.65
C SER A 47 -1.19 -13.27 -30.17
N ASP A 48 -2.23 -13.89 -30.75
CA ASP A 48 -2.32 -14.05 -32.20
C ASP A 48 -2.73 -12.74 -32.90
N LYS A 49 -3.37 -11.82 -32.17
CA LYS A 49 -3.86 -10.53 -32.68
C LYS A 49 -3.69 -9.42 -31.65
N ALA A 50 -3.80 -8.17 -32.11
CA ALA A 50 -3.88 -7.02 -31.23
C ALA A 50 -5.23 -7.06 -30.48
N GLN A 51 -5.21 -7.06 -29.16
CA GLN A 51 -6.43 -7.09 -28.34
C GLN A 51 -6.19 -6.54 -26.95
N LYS A 52 -7.25 -5.98 -26.34
CA LYS A 52 -7.26 -5.65 -24.92
C LYS A 52 -7.56 -6.91 -24.11
N ALA A 53 -6.83 -7.12 -23.02
CA ALA A 53 -7.04 -8.22 -22.10
C ALA A 53 -7.03 -7.72 -20.65
N VAL A 54 -7.60 -8.51 -19.76
CA VAL A 54 -7.53 -8.30 -18.32
C VAL A 54 -6.60 -9.35 -17.74
N VAL A 55 -5.65 -8.92 -16.91
CA VAL A 55 -4.81 -9.81 -16.11
C VAL A 55 -5.39 -9.84 -14.70
N MET A 56 -5.72 -11.03 -14.21
CA MET A 56 -6.14 -11.26 -12.82
C MET A 56 -5.13 -12.18 -12.14
N LEU A 57 -4.51 -11.69 -11.06
CA LEU A 57 -3.51 -12.42 -10.30
C LEU A 57 -4.12 -12.95 -9.01
N PHE A 58 -4.01 -14.26 -8.78
CA PHE A 58 -4.47 -14.89 -7.55
C PHE A 58 -3.31 -15.60 -6.84
N VAL A 59 -3.36 -15.64 -5.51
CA VAL A 59 -2.48 -16.46 -4.67
C VAL A 59 -3.33 -17.45 -3.87
N GLY A 60 -2.89 -18.70 -3.79
CA GLY A 60 -3.61 -19.75 -3.07
C GLY A 60 -2.66 -20.79 -2.47
N PRO A 61 -3.15 -21.62 -1.53
CA PRO A 61 -2.32 -22.64 -0.89
C PRO A 61 -1.99 -23.76 -1.87
N LYS A 62 -0.74 -24.23 -1.86
CA LYS A 62 -0.29 -25.35 -2.70
C LYS A 62 -0.57 -26.72 -2.08
N TYR A 63 -0.47 -26.82 -0.76
CA TYR A 63 -0.61 -28.05 0.00
C TYR A 63 -1.66 -27.88 1.08
N ASP A 64 -2.31 -28.98 1.46
CA ASP A 64 -3.15 -29.03 2.65
C ASP A 64 -2.31 -29.08 3.94
N GLN A 65 -3.00 -29.09 5.09
CA GLN A 65 -2.37 -29.14 6.42
C GLN A 65 -1.58 -30.44 6.69
N TYR A 66 -1.76 -31.49 5.88
CA TYR A 66 -1.04 -32.76 5.97
C TYR A 66 0.10 -32.86 4.94
N GLY A 67 0.29 -31.83 4.11
CA GLY A 67 1.33 -31.78 3.07
C GLY A 67 0.92 -32.40 1.73
N ASN A 68 -0.35 -32.79 1.55
CA ASN A 68 -0.81 -33.33 0.28
C ASN A 68 -1.04 -32.21 -0.74
N LEU A 69 -0.79 -32.52 -2.01
CA LEU A 69 -1.16 -31.64 -3.12
C LEU A 69 -2.67 -31.51 -3.18
N TYR A 70 -3.13 -30.26 -3.17
CA TYR A 70 -4.55 -29.96 -3.15
C TYR A 70 -4.98 -29.50 -4.54
N GLY A 71 -5.96 -30.20 -5.14
CA GLY A 71 -6.38 -29.94 -6.52
C GLY A 71 -7.03 -28.56 -6.69
N ILE A 72 -6.70 -27.84 -7.76
CA ILE A 72 -7.13 -26.44 -7.99
C ILE A 72 -8.66 -26.29 -7.89
N ASN A 73 -9.43 -27.17 -8.54
CA ASN A 73 -10.90 -27.09 -8.51
C ASN A 73 -11.50 -27.25 -7.11
N ALA A 74 -10.89 -28.10 -6.27
CA ALA A 74 -11.30 -28.28 -4.88
C ALA A 74 -10.83 -27.12 -3.97
N ASN A 75 -9.84 -26.36 -4.42
CA ASN A 75 -9.21 -25.28 -3.67
C ASN A 75 -9.60 -23.86 -4.08
N ARG A 76 -10.41 -23.72 -5.14
CA ARG A 76 -10.69 -22.42 -5.77
C ARG A 76 -11.15 -21.33 -4.79
N GLU A 77 -11.91 -21.71 -3.76
CA GLU A 77 -12.45 -20.79 -2.74
C GLU A 77 -11.37 -20.26 -1.77
N ASN A 78 -10.19 -20.88 -1.74
CA ASN A 78 -9.05 -20.46 -0.92
C ASN A 78 -8.04 -19.60 -1.70
N PHE A 79 -8.36 -19.20 -2.93
CA PHE A 79 -7.53 -18.27 -3.69
C PHE A 79 -7.93 -16.83 -3.38
N PHE A 80 -6.94 -16.00 -3.11
CA PHE A 80 -7.07 -14.57 -2.84
C PHE A 80 -6.56 -13.76 -4.02
N GLU A 81 -7.34 -12.79 -4.46
CA GLU A 81 -6.97 -11.89 -5.56
C GLU A 81 -5.95 -10.85 -5.08
N LEU A 82 -4.86 -10.70 -5.85
CA LEU A 82 -3.79 -9.76 -5.58
C LEU A 82 -3.85 -8.52 -6.49
N ASP A 83 -4.16 -8.69 -7.77
CA ASP A 83 -4.20 -7.56 -8.71
C ASP A 83 -5.15 -7.85 -9.87
N HIS A 84 -5.72 -6.78 -10.41
CA HIS A 84 -6.58 -6.78 -11.58
C HIS A 84 -6.27 -5.52 -12.39
N PHE A 85 -5.76 -5.70 -13.61
CA PHE A 85 -5.46 -4.58 -14.50
C PHE A 85 -5.65 -4.91 -15.98
N LEU A 86 -5.89 -3.86 -16.77
CA LEU A 86 -6.02 -3.93 -18.23
C LEU A 86 -4.65 -3.89 -18.90
N VAL A 87 -4.48 -4.70 -19.95
CA VAL A 87 -3.30 -4.69 -20.82
C VAL A 87 -3.71 -4.67 -22.28
N ASP A 88 -2.95 -3.93 -23.09
CA ASP A 88 -3.08 -3.93 -24.53
C ASP A 88 -2.02 -4.88 -25.10
N LEU A 89 -2.45 -6.01 -25.66
CA LEU A 89 -1.57 -7.03 -26.25
C LEU A 89 -1.35 -6.75 -27.73
N ILE A 90 -0.11 -6.91 -28.20
CA ILE A 90 0.24 -6.88 -29.63
C ILE A 90 0.39 -8.32 -30.18
N PRO A 91 0.22 -8.55 -31.51
CA PRO A 91 0.49 -9.84 -32.12
C PRO A 91 1.94 -10.29 -31.85
N GLY A 92 2.13 -11.57 -31.51
CA GLY A 92 3.42 -12.13 -31.12
C GLY A 92 3.66 -12.10 -29.61
N LYS A 93 4.93 -11.97 -29.21
CA LYS A 93 5.38 -12.10 -27.82
C LYS A 93 5.25 -10.76 -27.07
N ASN A 94 4.57 -10.80 -25.93
CA ASN A 94 4.40 -9.70 -24.99
C ASN A 94 5.07 -10.07 -23.67
N VAL A 95 5.80 -9.13 -23.06
CA VAL A 95 6.38 -9.28 -21.73
C VAL A 95 5.75 -8.23 -20.84
N ILE A 96 4.92 -8.66 -19.89
CA ILE A 96 4.21 -7.79 -18.95
C ILE A 96 4.97 -7.84 -17.63
N THR A 97 5.50 -6.70 -17.21
CA THR A 97 6.20 -6.53 -15.93
C THR A 97 5.34 -5.72 -14.98
N ARG A 98 5.11 -6.21 -13.76
CA ARG A 98 4.24 -5.56 -12.78
C ARG A 98 4.85 -5.63 -11.38
N ASN A 99 4.92 -4.49 -10.69
CA ASN A 99 5.40 -4.42 -9.33
C ASN A 99 4.25 -4.52 -8.32
N SER A 100 4.49 -5.18 -7.19
CA SER A 100 3.55 -5.29 -6.06
C SER A 100 3.04 -3.96 -5.52
N GLN A 101 3.80 -2.88 -5.67
CA GLN A 101 3.42 -1.54 -5.22
C GLN A 101 2.40 -0.86 -6.15
N ASP A 102 2.21 -1.39 -7.36
CA ASP A 102 1.27 -0.83 -8.32
C ASP A 102 -0.11 -1.53 -8.25
N PHE A 103 -0.27 -2.54 -7.39
CA PHE A 103 -1.50 -3.34 -7.30
C PHE A 103 -2.69 -2.46 -6.93
N SER A 104 -3.79 -2.63 -7.67
CA SER A 104 -4.92 -1.69 -7.59
C SER A 104 -5.75 -1.80 -6.30
N TRP A 105 -5.56 -2.87 -5.52
CA TRP A 105 -6.39 -3.18 -4.34
C TRP A 105 -5.73 -2.82 -3.01
N PHE A 106 -4.43 -2.56 -3.03
CA PHE A 106 -3.67 -2.28 -1.81
C PHE A 106 -3.29 -0.82 -1.75
N VAL A 107 -3.36 -0.29 -0.54
CA VAL A 107 -3.09 1.12 -0.27
C VAL A 107 -1.99 1.24 0.77
N LYS A 108 -1.33 2.38 0.79
CA LYS A 108 -0.28 2.65 1.76
C LYS A 108 -0.87 2.87 3.15
N ASP A 109 -0.02 2.82 4.16
CA ASP A 109 -0.42 3.22 5.50
C ASP A 109 -0.91 4.67 5.50
N ARG A 110 -2.00 4.90 6.24
CA ARG A 110 -2.65 6.21 6.28
C ARG A 110 -1.76 7.27 6.89
N THR A 111 -1.90 8.49 6.37
CA THR A 111 -1.22 9.64 6.94
C THR A 111 -1.76 9.89 8.35
N THR A 112 -0.87 10.17 9.31
CA THR A 112 -1.34 10.43 10.69
C THR A 112 -2.13 11.74 10.75
N TYR A 113 -3.09 11.84 11.67
CA TYR A 113 -3.87 13.07 11.87
C TYR A 113 -2.97 14.31 12.04
N PHE A 114 -1.87 14.15 12.77
CA PHE A 114 -0.91 15.22 12.99
C PHE A 114 -0.29 15.71 11.68
N GLU A 115 0.22 14.79 10.86
CA GLU A 115 0.85 15.13 9.58
C GLU A 115 -0.16 15.76 8.62
N LEU A 116 -1.37 15.20 8.55
CA LEU A 116 -2.45 15.76 7.75
C LEU A 116 -2.79 17.19 8.19
N TYR A 117 -3.02 17.43 9.48
CA TYR A 117 -3.36 18.76 10.00
C TYR A 117 -2.22 19.76 9.78
N LYS A 118 -0.97 19.33 9.96
CA LYS A 118 0.20 20.14 9.65
C LYS A 118 0.24 20.54 8.17
N GLN A 119 0.04 19.60 7.25
CA GLN A 119 0.02 19.90 5.81
C GLN A 119 -1.10 20.87 5.43
N VAL A 120 -2.30 20.70 6.00
CA VAL A 120 -3.44 21.62 5.78
C VAL A 120 -3.12 23.03 6.26
N MET A 121 -2.54 23.18 7.45
CA MET A 121 -2.25 24.49 8.03
C MET A 121 -1.11 25.22 7.30
N LEU A 122 -0.07 24.50 6.89
CA LEU A 122 0.99 25.05 6.05
C LEU A 122 0.45 25.52 4.69
N ALA A 123 -0.49 24.77 4.11
CA ALA A 123 -1.14 25.15 2.87
C ALA A 123 -2.09 26.34 3.02
N TYR A 124 -2.84 26.40 4.11
CA TYR A 124 -3.70 27.54 4.45
C TYR A 124 -2.89 28.84 4.60
N ASN A 125 -1.71 28.76 5.22
CA ASN A 125 -0.82 29.91 5.40
C ASN A 125 -0.04 30.30 4.13
N GLY A 126 -0.19 29.56 3.02
CA GLY A 126 0.49 29.83 1.76
C GLY A 126 1.96 29.40 1.71
N GLU A 127 2.43 28.60 2.69
CA GLU A 127 3.82 28.14 2.75
C GLU A 127 4.08 26.95 1.80
N THR A 128 3.08 26.07 1.64
CA THR A 128 3.19 24.86 0.80
C THR A 128 1.91 24.59 0.01
N LYS A 129 1.98 23.88 -1.11
CA LYS A 129 0.76 23.37 -1.78
C LYS A 129 0.29 22.09 -1.11
N PHE A 130 -1.00 21.98 -0.83
CA PHE A 130 -1.57 20.75 -0.28
C PHE A 130 -1.55 19.62 -1.32
N PRO A 131 -0.99 18.44 -1.01
CA PRO A 131 -1.00 17.31 -1.93
C PRO A 131 -2.42 16.73 -2.02
N LEU A 132 -3.03 16.76 -3.22
CA LEU A 132 -4.36 16.20 -3.46
C LEU A 132 -4.33 14.70 -3.74
N ASP A 133 -3.23 14.21 -4.32
CA ASP A 133 -2.98 12.79 -4.51
C ASP A 133 -2.00 12.33 -3.43
N MET A 134 -2.56 11.83 -2.33
CA MET A 134 -1.79 11.15 -1.29
C MET A 134 -1.94 9.62 -1.38
N SER A 135 -2.48 9.09 -2.50
CA SER A 135 -2.80 7.66 -2.71
C SER A 135 -2.86 6.83 -1.42
N GLU A 136 -3.89 7.17 -0.62
CA GLU A 136 -4.54 6.27 0.32
C GLU A 136 -5.58 5.41 -0.38
#